data_AF-A0A915MBS0-F1
#
_entry.id   AF-A0A915MBS0-F1
#
_cell.length_a   1.000
_cell.length_b   1.000
_cell.length_c   1.000
_cell.angle_alpha   90.00
_cell.angle_beta   90.00
_cell.angle_gamma   90.00
#
_symmetry.space_group_name_H-M   'P 1'
#
loop_
_entity.id
_entity.type
_entity.pdbx_description
1 polymer ?
#
loop_
_entity_poly.entity_id
_entity_poly.type
_entity_poly.pdbx_seq_one_letter_code
_entity_poly.pdbx_strand_id
1 'polypeptide(L)'
;MSTNQTKIIDRGSETTFQCKVLGNPTSIICWYHGKEQETPIHEGANLTIKNAQDWEEGEYRVVQSRVLSVNIQWLHNGRRMDVAERIRTSEGDGNNNKNKNRFQVKDDKLGKHLVPSKMTIFDFVEQDLGLWNCSARNDYGTVWEQKDVKLLGIFDKIGKF
;
A
#
# COMPACT_ATOMS: atom_id res chain seq x y z
N MET A 1 10.77 22.91 -11.90
CA MET A 1 10.86 24.10 -11.03
C MET A 1 9.45 24.65 -10.90
N SER A 2 8.94 24.83 -9.67
CA SER A 2 7.66 25.51 -9.45
C SER A 2 7.89 27.01 -9.59
N THR A 3 7.10 27.69 -10.43
CA THR A 3 7.14 29.15 -10.57
C THR A 3 5.99 29.75 -9.77
N ASN A 4 6.23 30.88 -9.10
CA ASN A 4 5.15 31.64 -8.48
C ASN A 4 4.21 32.16 -9.58
N GLN A 5 2.92 31.87 -9.45
CA GLN A 5 1.88 32.32 -10.37
C GLN A 5 0.86 33.16 -9.59
N THR A 6 0.63 34.38 -10.06
CA THR A 6 -0.47 35.23 -9.58
C THR A 6 -1.64 35.11 -10.55
N LYS A 7 -2.84 34.85 -10.04
CA LYS A 7 -4.05 34.75 -10.85
C LYS A 7 -5.12 35.65 -10.26
N ILE A 8 -5.53 36.66 -11.01
CA ILE A 8 -6.61 37.59 -10.65
C ILE A 8 -7.88 37.05 -11.31
N ILE A 9 -8.95 36.89 -10.52
CA ILE A 9 -10.21 36.30 -10.94
C ILE A 9 -11.37 37.13 -10.39
N ASP A 10 -12.47 37.21 -11.13
CA ASP A 10 -13.68 37.89 -10.69
C ASP A 10 -14.49 37.01 -9.71
N ARG A 11 -15.23 37.63 -8.79
CA ARG A 11 -16.13 36.92 -7.89
C ARG A 11 -17.15 36.12 -8.71
N GLY A 12 -17.37 34.86 -8.33
CA GLY A 12 -18.28 33.95 -8.99
C GLY A 12 -17.71 33.26 -10.25
N SER A 13 -16.49 33.59 -10.67
CA SER A 13 -15.83 32.89 -11.79
C SER A 13 -15.26 31.53 -11.37
N GLU A 14 -14.89 30.71 -12.36
CA GLU A 14 -14.20 29.43 -12.15
C GLU A 14 -12.73 29.56 -12.55
N THR A 15 -11.84 28.93 -11.79
CA THR A 15 -10.41 28.91 -12.10
C THR A 15 -9.76 27.60 -11.73
N THR A 16 -8.74 27.19 -12.49
CA THR A 16 -7.93 26.00 -12.21
C THR A 16 -6.45 26.39 -12.03
N PHE A 17 -5.85 25.88 -10.95
CA PHE A 17 -4.40 25.83 -10.75
C PHE A 17 -3.88 24.46 -11.18
N GLN A 18 -2.74 24.44 -11.87
CA GLN A 18 -2.17 23.21 -12.42
C GLN A 18 -0.74 23.00 -11.90
N CYS A 19 -0.46 21.81 -11.38
CA CYS A 19 0.88 21.37 -11.02
C CYS A 19 1.31 20.26 -11.99
N LYS A 20 2.29 20.57 -12.84
CA LYS A 20 2.90 19.57 -13.74
C LYS A 20 4.00 18.83 -12.99
N VAL A 21 3.73 17.58 -12.65
CA VAL A 21 4.70 16.70 -11.99
C VAL A 21 5.12 15.61 -12.96
N LEU A 22 6.44 15.47 -13.14
CA LEU A 22 7.06 14.35 -13.82
C LEU A 22 7.70 13.47 -12.75
N GLY A 23 7.23 12.23 -12.62
CA GLY A 23 7.77 11.28 -11.65
C GLY A 23 7.26 9.87 -11.88
N ASN A 24 8.16 8.90 -11.78
CA ASN A 24 7.86 7.48 -11.76
C ASN A 24 8.48 6.87 -10.48
N PRO A 25 7.69 6.37 -9.51
CA PRO A 25 6.22 6.29 -9.51
C PRO A 25 5.52 7.66 -9.44
N THR A 26 4.25 7.70 -9.86
CA THR A 26 3.42 8.91 -9.80
C THR A 26 3.35 9.41 -8.36
N SER A 27 3.74 10.66 -8.14
CA SER A 27 3.73 11.28 -6.80
C SER A 27 2.33 11.74 -6.41
N ILE A 28 2.03 11.77 -5.12
CA ILE A 28 0.83 12.44 -4.61
C ILE A 28 1.07 13.94 -4.66
N ILE A 29 0.06 14.67 -5.11
CA ILE A 29 0.06 16.13 -5.16
C ILE A 29 -1.02 16.60 -4.19
N CYS A 30 -0.63 17.41 -3.23
CA CYS A 30 -1.53 18.01 -2.25
C CYS A 30 -1.47 19.53 -2.34
N TRP A 31 -2.65 20.16 -2.34
CA TRP A 31 -2.81 21.61 -2.29
C TRP A 31 -3.18 22.07 -0.90
N TYR A 32 -2.71 23.25 -0.53
CA TYR A 32 -2.99 23.91 0.74
C TYR A 32 -3.25 25.39 0.49
N HIS A 33 -4.10 26.00 1.32
CA HIS A 33 -4.39 27.43 1.31
C HIS A 33 -3.76 28.09 2.54
N GLY A 34 -2.95 29.12 2.30
CA GLY A 34 -2.10 29.75 3.32
C GLY A 34 -0.81 29.00 3.65
N LYS A 35 0.03 29.64 4.46
CA LYS A 35 1.36 29.13 4.84
C LYS A 35 1.33 28.15 6.01
N GLU A 36 0.43 28.34 6.95
CA GLU A 36 0.39 27.60 8.23
C GLU A 36 -0.56 26.41 8.21
N GLN A 37 -1.39 26.26 7.17
CA GLN A 37 -2.35 25.17 7.11
C GLN A 37 -1.64 23.85 6.82
N GLU A 38 -1.68 22.90 7.76
CA GLU A 38 -1.03 21.58 7.63
C GLU A 38 -1.93 20.52 6.97
N THR A 39 -3.23 20.77 6.90
CA THR A 39 -4.20 19.87 6.27
C THR A 39 -4.43 20.24 4.81
N PRO A 40 -4.33 19.28 3.85
CA PRO A 40 -4.56 19.58 2.46
C PRO A 40 -6.04 19.89 2.19
N ILE A 41 -6.29 20.87 1.33
CA ILE A 41 -7.65 21.23 0.87
C ILE A 41 -8.07 20.41 -0.35
N HIS A 42 -7.10 19.86 -1.08
CA HIS A 42 -7.35 19.11 -2.31
C HIS A 42 -6.17 18.20 -2.65
N GLU A 43 -6.47 17.05 -3.26
CA GLU A 43 -5.48 16.12 -3.79
C GLU A 43 -5.60 16.01 -5.32
N GLY A 44 -4.47 16.07 -6.02
CA GLY A 44 -4.41 15.93 -7.47
C GLY A 44 -3.66 17.06 -8.16
N ALA A 45 -3.32 16.85 -9.43
CA ALA A 45 -2.53 17.81 -10.21
C ALA A 45 -3.25 19.14 -10.46
N ASN A 46 -4.59 19.12 -10.51
CA ASN A 46 -5.40 20.28 -10.84
C ASN A 46 -6.32 20.61 -9.66
N LEU A 47 -6.17 21.80 -9.09
CA LEU A 47 -7.12 22.37 -8.12
C LEU A 47 -8.07 23.29 -8.86
N THR A 48 -9.38 23.02 -8.81
CA THR A 48 -10.40 23.86 -9.44
C THR A 48 -11.25 24.53 -8.36
N ILE A 49 -11.26 25.86 -8.38
CA ILE A 49 -12.13 26.70 -7.54
C ILE A 49 -13.32 27.09 -8.41
N LYS A 50 -14.53 26.85 -7.91
CA LYS A 50 -15.78 27.18 -8.59
C LYS A 50 -16.52 28.27 -7.83
N ASN A 51 -17.12 29.20 -8.56
CA ASN A 51 -17.88 30.30 -7.97
C ASN A 51 -17.04 31.08 -6.94
N ALA A 52 -15.88 31.58 -7.37
CA ALA A 52 -14.85 32.13 -6.49
C ALA A 52 -15.36 33.18 -5.50
N GLN A 53 -14.90 33.10 -4.25
CA GLN A 53 -15.31 33.99 -3.14
C GLN A 53 -14.12 34.65 -2.46
N ASP A 54 -14.37 35.76 -1.76
CA ASP A 54 -13.31 36.58 -1.14
C ASP A 54 -12.45 35.80 -0.13
N TRP A 55 -13.03 34.84 0.60
CA TRP A 55 -12.28 34.04 1.57
C TRP A 55 -11.35 33.00 0.93
N GLU A 56 -11.47 32.76 -0.36
CA GLU A 56 -10.55 31.92 -1.13
C GLU A 56 -9.32 32.72 -1.60
N GLU A 57 -9.29 34.04 -1.37
CA GLU A 57 -8.12 34.87 -1.62
C GLU A 57 -6.95 34.41 -0.74
N GLY A 58 -5.74 34.42 -1.31
CA GLY A 58 -4.51 34.15 -0.58
C GLY A 58 -3.53 33.29 -1.34
N GLU A 59 -2.53 32.79 -0.60
CA GLU A 59 -1.47 31.95 -1.15
C GLU A 59 -1.93 30.50 -1.24
N TYR A 60 -1.70 29.87 -2.38
CA TYR A 60 -1.88 28.43 -2.55
C TYR A 60 -0.52 27.79 -2.73
N ARG A 61 -0.23 26.79 -1.89
CA ARG A 61 1.00 26.00 -2.00
C ARG A 61 0.66 24.59 -2.44
N VAL A 62 1.51 24.05 -3.31
CA VAL A 62 1.43 22.67 -3.74
C VAL A 62 2.64 21.91 -3.20
N VAL A 63 2.39 20.77 -2.59
CA VAL A 63 3.44 19.86 -2.12
C VAL A 63 3.30 18.54 -2.86
N GLN A 64 4.43 18.10 -3.41
CA GLN A 64 4.56 16.78 -3.99
C GLN A 64 5.17 15.84 -2.95
N SER A 65 4.45 14.80 -2.57
CA SER A 65 5.02 13.69 -1.79
C SER A 65 5.25 12.49 -2.71
N ARG A 66 6.44 11.89 -2.62
CA ARG A 66 6.73 10.66 -3.37
C ARG A 66 5.87 9.54 -2.80
N VAL A 67 5.05 8.91 -3.65
CA VAL A 67 4.43 7.63 -3.31
C VAL A 67 5.53 6.59 -3.40
N LEU A 68 5.86 5.98 -2.28
CA LEU A 68 6.76 4.85 -2.31
C LEU A 68 5.95 3.62 -2.65
N SER A 69 6.21 3.03 -3.81
CA SER A 69 5.73 1.69 -4.12
C SER A 69 6.34 0.74 -3.10
N VAL A 70 5.54 0.27 -2.15
CA VAL A 70 5.96 -0.77 -1.22
C VAL A 70 5.83 -2.09 -1.93
N ASN A 71 6.95 -2.77 -2.15
CA ASN A 71 6.97 -4.15 -2.63
C ASN A 71 6.90 -5.09 -1.43
N ILE A 72 5.78 -5.81 -1.30
CA ILE A 72 5.61 -6.84 -0.27
C ILE A 72 5.97 -8.20 -0.86
N GLN A 73 6.70 -9.01 -0.09
CA GLN A 73 7.05 -10.38 -0.47
C GLN A 73 6.86 -11.33 0.70
N TRP A 74 6.33 -12.52 0.39
CA TRP A 74 6.20 -13.61 1.34
C TRP A 74 7.19 -14.71 1.00
N LEU A 75 7.94 -15.18 2.00
CA LEU A 75 8.88 -16.29 1.85
C LEU A 75 8.55 -17.43 2.82
N HIS A 76 8.73 -18.65 2.36
CA HIS A 76 8.73 -19.87 3.16
C HIS A 76 10.04 -20.61 2.96
N ASN A 77 10.80 -20.81 4.04
CA ASN A 77 12.14 -21.41 4.02
C ASN A 77 13.05 -20.77 2.95
N GLY A 78 12.97 -19.44 2.81
CA GLY A 78 13.75 -18.66 1.83
C GLY A 78 13.20 -18.67 0.40
N ARG A 79 12.10 -19.36 0.12
CA ARG A 79 11.47 -19.42 -1.21
C ARG A 79 10.27 -18.47 -1.29
N ARG A 80 10.17 -17.71 -2.39
CA ARG A 80 9.11 -16.72 -2.59
C ARG A 80 7.75 -17.39 -2.89
N MET A 81 6.72 -17.02 -2.12
CA MET A 81 5.39 -17.65 -2.15
C MET A 81 4.31 -16.78 -2.80
N ASP A 82 4.47 -15.45 -2.81
CA ASP A 82 3.53 -14.47 -3.39
C ASP A 82 3.50 -14.48 -4.94
N VAL A 83 4.44 -15.16 -5.58
CA VAL A 83 4.53 -15.31 -7.05
C VAL A 83 4.19 -16.73 -7.50
N ALA A 84 4.04 -17.68 -6.56
CA ALA A 84 3.79 -19.07 -6.88
C ALA A 84 2.32 -19.28 -7.29
N GLU A 85 1.97 -18.88 -8.51
CA GLU A 85 0.84 -19.47 -9.21
C GLU A 85 1.11 -20.98 -9.33
N ARG A 86 0.34 -21.77 -8.56
CA ARG A 86 0.23 -23.24 -8.62
C ARG A 86 1.40 -24.02 -8.03
N ILE A 87 1.35 -24.23 -6.73
CA ILE A 87 1.72 -25.55 -6.20
C ILE A 87 0.60 -26.50 -6.62
N ARG A 88 0.81 -27.22 -7.73
CA ARG A 88 -0.06 -28.35 -8.12
C ARG A 88 0.08 -29.41 -7.02
N THR A 89 -0.99 -29.69 -6.29
CA THR A 89 -1.08 -30.88 -5.46
C THR A 89 -0.89 -32.08 -6.39
N SER A 90 0.20 -32.81 -6.24
CA SER A 90 0.36 -34.11 -6.87
C SER A 90 -0.66 -35.06 -6.25
N GLU A 91 -1.63 -35.46 -7.07
CA GLU A 91 -2.47 -36.66 -7.01
C GLU A 91 -3.47 -36.83 -5.84
N GLY A 92 -4.74 -36.98 -6.26
CA GLY A 92 -5.71 -37.90 -5.66
C GLY A 92 -6.61 -37.34 -4.56
N ASP A 93 -7.74 -36.73 -4.92
CA ASP A 93 -9.07 -37.35 -4.77
C ASP A 93 -10.17 -36.40 -5.28
N GLY A 94 -11.16 -36.96 -5.95
CA GLY A 94 -12.16 -36.22 -6.71
C GLY A 94 -13.21 -35.54 -5.84
N ASN A 95 -13.30 -34.21 -5.93
CA ASN A 95 -14.60 -33.54 -5.93
C ASN A 95 -14.52 -32.10 -6.48
N ASN A 96 -15.60 -31.66 -7.10
CA ASN A 96 -15.66 -30.54 -8.05
C ASN A 96 -15.47 -29.15 -7.41
N ASN A 97 -14.21 -28.75 -7.16
CA ASN A 97 -13.83 -27.34 -7.08
C ASN A 97 -12.36 -27.15 -7.51
N LYS A 98 -12.14 -27.15 -8.83
CA LYS A 98 -10.82 -27.08 -9.46
C LYS A 98 -10.11 -25.75 -9.11
N ASN A 99 -8.87 -25.87 -8.61
CA ASN A 99 -7.87 -24.80 -8.41
C ASN A 99 -8.07 -23.84 -7.22
N LYS A 100 -8.11 -24.33 -5.98
CA LYS A 100 -7.71 -23.49 -4.86
C LYS A 100 -6.19 -23.58 -4.69
N ASN A 101 -5.49 -22.46 -4.88
CA ASN A 101 -4.10 -22.36 -4.45
C ASN A 101 -4.07 -22.60 -2.93
N ARG A 102 -3.18 -23.49 -2.45
CA ARG A 102 -3.03 -23.76 -1.01
C ARG A 102 -2.65 -22.51 -0.20
N PHE A 103 -2.07 -21.52 -0.87
CA PHE A 103 -1.67 -20.26 -0.31
C PHE A 103 -2.46 -19.13 -0.95
N GLN A 104 -2.94 -18.21 -0.12
CA GLN A 104 -3.57 -16.98 -0.58
C GLN A 104 -2.93 -15.79 0.13
N VAL A 105 -2.30 -14.93 -0.67
CA VAL A 105 -1.87 -13.61 -0.23
C VAL A 105 -2.99 -12.62 -0.54
N LYS A 106 -3.37 -11.83 0.46
CA LYS A 106 -4.28 -10.70 0.30
C LYS A 106 -3.60 -9.44 0.81
N ASP A 107 -3.51 -8.46 -0.06
CA ASP A 107 -3.02 -7.13 0.27
C ASP A 107 -4.21 -6.18 0.35
N ASP A 108 -4.49 -5.68 1.55
CA ASP A 108 -5.54 -4.69 1.74
C ASP A 108 -4.92 -3.29 1.62
N LYS A 109 -5.44 -2.46 0.72
CA LYS A 109 -5.04 -1.05 0.65
C LYS A 109 -5.83 -0.28 1.70
N LEU A 110 -5.33 -0.26 2.94
CA LEU A 110 -5.93 0.52 4.05
C LEU A 110 -5.68 2.03 3.92
N GLY A 111 -4.82 2.42 2.97
CA GLY A 111 -4.55 3.80 2.62
C GLY A 111 -3.39 3.87 1.63
N LYS A 112 -2.91 5.09 1.37
CA LYS A 112 -1.79 5.31 0.44
C LYS A 112 -0.43 4.85 0.98
N HIS A 113 -0.34 4.57 2.29
CA HIS A 113 0.93 4.32 3.00
C HIS A 113 0.94 3.04 3.83
N LEU A 114 -0.20 2.36 3.94
CA LEU A 114 -0.33 1.15 4.72
C LEU A 114 -0.97 0.08 3.83
N VAL A 115 -0.17 -0.93 3.52
CA VAL A 115 -0.60 -2.15 2.85
C VAL A 115 -0.40 -3.28 3.85
N PRO A 116 -1.37 -3.57 4.74
CA PRO A 116 -1.42 -4.87 5.38
C PRO A 116 -1.40 -5.96 4.32
N SER A 117 -0.48 -6.90 4.48
CA SER A 117 -0.47 -8.13 3.70
C SER A 117 -0.76 -9.30 4.63
N LYS A 118 -1.60 -10.21 4.15
CA LYS A 118 -1.99 -11.42 4.89
C LYS A 118 -1.78 -12.64 4.00
N MET A 119 -0.90 -13.54 4.44
CA MET A 119 -0.82 -14.89 3.92
C MET A 119 -1.79 -15.80 4.68
N THR A 120 -2.56 -16.57 3.93
CA THR A 120 -3.43 -17.65 4.45
C THR A 120 -2.97 -18.97 3.86
N ILE A 121 -2.73 -19.95 4.72
CA ILE A 121 -2.42 -21.33 4.34
C ILE A 121 -3.69 -22.16 4.53
N PHE A 122 -4.21 -22.73 3.45
CA PHE A 122 -5.31 -23.70 3.48
C PHE A 122 -4.75 -25.11 3.57
N ASP A 123 -5.51 -26.05 4.15
CA ASP A 123 -5.14 -27.47 4.20
C ASP A 123 -3.69 -27.72 4.66
N PHE A 124 -3.38 -27.18 5.85
CA PHE A 124 -2.03 -27.20 6.43
C PHE A 124 -1.47 -28.63 6.57
N VAL A 125 -0.23 -28.83 6.14
CA VAL A 125 0.50 -30.11 6.21
C VAL A 125 1.89 -29.93 6.79
N GLU A 126 2.59 -31.02 7.08
CA GLU A 126 3.96 -30.98 7.63
C GLU A 126 4.94 -30.19 6.75
N GLN A 127 4.77 -30.19 5.43
CA GLN A 127 5.61 -29.39 4.54
C GLN A 127 5.44 -27.88 4.71
N ASP A 128 4.39 -27.39 5.35
CA ASP A 128 4.19 -25.95 5.66
C ASP A 128 5.02 -25.48 6.87
N LEU A 129 5.61 -26.41 7.63
CA LEU A 129 6.44 -26.10 8.78
C LEU A 129 7.72 -25.34 8.38
N GLY A 130 8.29 -24.67 9.37
CA GLY A 130 9.52 -23.90 9.23
C GLY A 130 9.28 -22.40 9.11
N LEU A 131 10.20 -21.73 8.43
CA LEU A 131 10.37 -20.30 8.55
C LEU A 131 9.52 -19.53 7.54
N TRP A 132 8.63 -18.70 8.06
CA TRP A 132 7.80 -17.78 7.27
C TRP A 132 8.27 -16.36 7.47
N ASN A 133 8.43 -15.60 6.39
CA ASN A 133 8.86 -14.21 6.41
C ASN A 133 7.94 -13.36 5.53
N CYS A 134 7.49 -12.23 6.06
CA CYS A 134 6.85 -11.16 5.30
C CYS A 134 7.78 -9.95 5.29
N SER A 135 8.20 -9.51 4.11
CA SER A 135 9.07 -8.34 3.95
C SER A 135 8.37 -7.26 3.16
N ALA A 136 8.60 -6.00 3.54
CA ALA A 136 8.11 -4.82 2.84
C ALA A 136 9.31 -3.93 2.48
N ARG A 137 9.50 -3.66 1.20
CA ARG A 137 10.63 -2.87 0.68
C ARG A 137 10.16 -1.63 -0.07
N ASN A 138 10.85 -0.52 0.16
CA ASN A 138 10.79 0.68 -0.66
C ASN A 138 12.21 1.27 -0.83
N ASP A 139 12.32 2.44 -1.43
CA ASP A 139 13.61 3.11 -1.69
C ASP A 139 14.35 3.56 -0.42
N TYR A 140 13.70 3.56 0.75
CA TYR A 140 14.29 3.98 2.02
C TYR A 140 14.78 2.79 2.85
N GLY A 141 14.33 1.58 2.54
CA GLY A 141 14.76 0.40 3.28
C GLY A 141 13.83 -0.80 3.13
N THR A 142 14.12 -1.82 3.93
CA THR A 142 13.33 -3.04 4.02
C THR A 142 13.02 -3.30 5.48
N VAL A 143 11.73 -3.49 5.78
CA VAL A 143 11.26 -4.03 7.06
C VAL A 143 10.77 -5.44 6.83
N TRP A 144 10.83 -6.30 7.85
CA TRP A 144 10.35 -7.67 7.76
C TRP A 144 9.90 -8.20 9.11
N GLU A 145 9.00 -9.19 9.08
CA GLU A 145 8.57 -9.98 10.23
C GLU A 145 8.75 -11.46 9.89
N GLN A 146 9.22 -12.25 10.85
CA GLN A 146 9.48 -13.68 10.67
C GLN A 146 8.85 -14.51 11.79
N LYS A 147 8.30 -15.66 11.41
CA LYS A 147 7.73 -16.64 12.34
C LYS A 147 8.18 -18.03 11.96
N ASP A 148 8.64 -18.78 12.95
CA ASP A 148 8.98 -20.19 12.83
C ASP A 148 7.75 -21.02 13.24
N VAL A 149 7.15 -21.72 12.28
CA VAL A 149 5.92 -22.50 12.46
C VAL A 149 6.31 -23.94 12.77
N LYS A 150 5.95 -24.41 13.96
CA LYS A 150 6.26 -25.74 14.48
C LYS A 150 5.00 -26.49 14.88
N LEU A 151 5.04 -27.82 14.83
CA LEU A 151 4.04 -28.65 15.49
C LEU A 151 4.25 -28.54 17.00
N LEU A 152 3.16 -28.35 17.75
CA LEU A 152 3.21 -28.44 19.20
C LEU A 152 3.58 -29.86 19.60
N GLY A 153 4.69 -30.02 20.31
CA GLY A 153 5.08 -31.29 20.88
C GLY A 153 4.14 -31.69 22.02
N ILE A 154 4.09 -32.98 22.33
CA ILE A 154 3.34 -33.51 23.50
C ILE A 154 3.81 -32.83 24.79
N PHE A 155 5.10 -32.47 24.89
CA PHE A 155 5.69 -31.81 26.06
C PHE A 155 5.36 -30.32 26.19
N ASP A 156 5.04 -29.61 25.09
CA ASP A 156 4.69 -28.18 25.13
C ASP A 156 3.31 -27.93 25.76
N LYS A 157 2.44 -28.95 25.77
CA LYS A 157 1.12 -28.89 26.43
C LYS A 157 1.21 -29.04 27.95
N ILE A 158 2.31 -29.57 28.47
CA ILE A 158 2.47 -29.89 29.90
C ILE A 158 3.02 -28.70 30.70
N GLY A 159 3.65 -27.72 30.04
CA GLY A 159 4.24 -26.52 30.66
C GLY A 159 3.28 -25.35 30.93
N LYS A 160 1.96 -25.55 30.80
CA LYS A 160 0.93 -24.56 31.17
C LYS A 160 0.04 -25.11 32.30
N PHE A 161 0.63 -25.30 33.48
CA PHE A 161 -0.09 -25.49 34.74
C PHE A 161 0.57 -24.63 35.81
#